data_AF-A0A7J7M828-F1
#
_entry.id   AF-A0A7J7M828-F1
#
_cell.length_a   1.000
_cell.length_b   1.000
_cell.length_c   1.000
_cell.angle_alpha   90.00
_cell.angle_beta   90.00
_cell.angle_gamma   90.00
#
_symmetry.space_group_name_H-M   'P 1'
#
loop_
_entity.id
_entity.type
_entity.pdbx_description
1 polymer ?
#
loop_
_entity_poly.entity_id
_entity_poly.type
_entity_poly.pdbx_seq_one_letter_code
_entity_poly.pdbx_strand_id
1 'polypeptide(L)'
;MAGRKKIADQKKIQQASSAIIFKDENTPLNKLKPRAKKALLEFRCKIEDAIVENYILGRSKTVCDCCMSDHNHTKSQESGISLWGVPLLPSKGHEGTDIILMKFLRAKDYKVNEALEMLQKTLKWRKEFKMDGILDEKFEAGLEKVGYIDGTDKEGRPLLYTVFEPLRDAAIFHRLIQTKGQFLRWRVQHVEQVMHKLNFKNGGVDSMISIIDMKNWQMGTPELADAIKKLYFYIYPDYYPEMFFRMVYINMPVWSHSFYNVFSKVLSQRAKSKFVITRSHKTAKILLKYISLEQLPVRYGGLKRGKDDDFSPEDQFSKLTIRRGVRNGIEIAVAEPGETVVWEVMGIGWGVSYKEEFVPENECSDIILIQLEKKLEVNVRSSYYISEPGKILLTIHNNTSKEKKVLYRFKIKLNVVNLDLNNMIVGDASAWSSNIARAQGSITKKGELGKTDEIYLLRKHNTFEYSDS
;
A
#
# COMPACT_ATOMS: atom_id res chain seq x y z
N MET A 1 1.15 4.77 -42.60
CA MET A 1 1.16 3.39 -42.04
C MET A 1 2.51 2.96 -41.46
N ALA A 2 3.67 3.35 -42.03
CA ALA A 2 5.00 2.94 -41.58
C ALA A 2 5.33 3.25 -40.10
N GLY A 3 4.95 4.43 -39.59
CA GLY A 3 5.19 4.81 -38.19
C GLY A 3 4.44 3.94 -37.17
N ARG A 4 3.21 3.49 -37.47
CA ARG A 4 2.44 2.60 -36.59
C ARG A 4 3.04 1.19 -36.54
N LYS A 5 3.58 0.69 -37.66
CA LYS A 5 4.28 -0.61 -37.72
C LYS A 5 5.56 -0.60 -36.89
N LYS A 6 6.39 0.45 -37.04
CA LYS A 6 7.63 0.63 -36.26
C LYS A 6 7.39 0.69 -34.74
N ILE A 7 6.32 1.36 -34.30
CA ILE A 7 5.93 1.42 -32.87
C ILE A 7 5.43 0.05 -32.38
N ALA A 8 4.69 -0.70 -33.20
CA ALA A 8 4.21 -2.03 -32.85
C ALA A 8 5.37 -3.04 -32.71
N ASP A 9 6.35 -2.98 -33.59
CA ASP A 9 7.53 -3.86 -33.55
C ASP A 9 8.43 -3.54 -32.34
N GLN A 10 8.65 -2.26 -32.03
CA GLN A 10 9.35 -1.86 -30.81
C GLN A 10 8.64 -2.36 -29.53
N LYS A 11 7.30 -2.29 -29.48
CA LYS A 11 6.53 -2.84 -28.36
C LYS A 11 6.68 -4.35 -28.23
N LYS A 12 6.69 -5.09 -29.34
CA LYS A 12 6.90 -6.55 -29.33
C LYS A 12 8.29 -6.91 -28.79
N ILE A 13 9.33 -6.22 -29.26
CA ILE A 13 10.71 -6.43 -28.80
C ILE A 13 10.84 -6.14 -27.30
N GLN A 14 10.24 -5.04 -26.83
CA GLN A 14 10.27 -4.68 -25.41
C GLN A 14 9.52 -5.71 -24.54
N GLN A 15 8.39 -6.24 -25.02
CA GLN A 15 7.64 -7.30 -24.33
C GLN A 15 8.41 -8.62 -24.26
N ALA A 16 9.03 -9.04 -25.37
CA ALA A 16 9.86 -10.25 -25.41
C ALA A 16 11.08 -10.14 -24.48
N SER A 17 11.78 -8.99 -24.51
CA SER A 17 12.90 -8.72 -23.60
C SER A 17 12.48 -8.76 -22.13
N SER A 18 11.34 -8.13 -21.78
CA SER A 18 10.81 -8.17 -20.41
C SER A 18 10.45 -9.60 -19.98
N ALA A 19 9.85 -10.40 -20.86
CA ALA A 19 9.50 -11.79 -20.56
C ALA A 19 10.74 -12.66 -20.30
N ILE A 20 11.82 -12.46 -21.04
CA ILE A 20 13.10 -13.16 -20.82
C ILE A 20 13.67 -12.80 -19.45
N ILE A 21 13.67 -11.51 -19.10
CA ILE A 21 14.15 -10.99 -17.82
C ILE A 21 13.33 -11.58 -16.66
N PHE A 22 12.00 -11.58 -16.75
CA PHE A 22 11.15 -12.20 -15.74
C PHE A 22 11.35 -13.70 -15.59
N LYS A 23 11.60 -14.41 -16.70
CA LYS A 23 11.89 -15.83 -16.65
C LYS A 23 13.21 -16.10 -15.91
N ASP A 24 14.24 -15.31 -16.22
CA ASP A 24 15.56 -15.41 -15.59
C ASP A 24 15.51 -15.16 -14.07
N GLU A 25 14.79 -14.11 -13.64
CA GLU A 25 14.63 -13.75 -12.22
C GLU A 25 13.93 -14.82 -11.39
N ASN A 26 12.89 -15.45 -11.97
CA ASN A 26 12.11 -16.48 -11.28
C ASN A 26 12.70 -17.89 -11.50
N THR A 27 13.84 -18.04 -12.17
CA THR A 27 14.48 -19.35 -12.36
C THR A 27 15.12 -19.80 -11.03
N PRO A 28 14.71 -20.94 -10.45
CA PRO A 28 15.31 -21.48 -9.24
C PRO A 28 16.77 -21.91 -9.47
N LEU A 29 17.59 -21.94 -8.40
CA LEU A 29 19.03 -22.21 -8.49
C LEU A 29 19.35 -23.55 -9.18
N ASN A 30 18.56 -24.60 -8.93
CA ASN A 30 18.76 -25.91 -9.53
C ASN A 30 18.53 -25.94 -11.06
N LYS A 31 17.71 -25.02 -11.58
CA LYS A 31 17.33 -24.90 -13.00
C LYS A 31 18.15 -23.85 -13.76
N LEU A 32 19.21 -23.29 -13.17
CA LEU A 32 20.07 -22.32 -13.83
C LEU A 32 20.74 -22.90 -15.08
N LYS A 33 20.88 -22.05 -16.11
CA LYS A 33 21.64 -22.38 -17.32
C LYS A 33 23.14 -22.60 -16.99
N PRO A 34 23.88 -23.40 -17.77
CA PRO A 34 25.30 -23.67 -17.51
C PRO A 34 26.17 -22.41 -17.34
N ARG A 35 25.94 -21.38 -18.18
CA ARG A 35 26.63 -20.09 -18.08
C ARG A 35 26.41 -19.40 -16.73
N ALA A 36 25.17 -19.42 -16.23
CA ALA A 36 24.82 -18.82 -14.94
C ALA A 36 25.44 -19.61 -13.78
N LYS A 37 25.44 -20.95 -13.84
CA LYS A 37 26.11 -21.81 -12.85
C LYS A 37 27.62 -21.54 -12.80
N LYS A 38 28.27 -21.43 -13.97
CA LYS A 38 29.70 -21.09 -14.06
C LYS A 38 29.99 -19.70 -13.45
N ALA A 39 29.19 -18.69 -13.79
CA ALA A 39 29.34 -17.35 -13.25
C ALA A 39 29.14 -17.31 -11.72
N LEU A 40 28.17 -18.08 -11.19
CA LEU A 40 27.98 -18.20 -9.74
C LEU A 40 29.19 -18.84 -9.05
N LEU A 41 29.73 -19.94 -9.61
CA LEU A 41 30.91 -20.59 -9.05
C LEU A 41 32.13 -19.65 -9.05
N GLU A 42 32.40 -18.98 -10.17
CA GLU A 42 33.48 -18.00 -10.26
C GLU A 42 33.28 -16.85 -9.26
N PHE A 43 32.05 -16.36 -9.12
CA PHE A 43 31.74 -15.28 -8.18
C PHE A 43 31.93 -15.71 -6.73
N ARG A 44 31.55 -16.95 -6.37
CA ARG A 44 31.82 -17.53 -5.04
C ARG A 44 33.31 -17.53 -4.74
N CYS A 45 34.15 -18.01 -5.65
CA CYS A 45 35.60 -18.01 -5.46
C CYS A 45 36.14 -16.60 -5.22
N LYS A 46 35.75 -15.61 -6.05
CA LYS A 46 36.22 -14.23 -5.87
C LYS A 46 35.77 -13.59 -4.56
N ILE A 47 34.58 -13.93 -4.07
CA ILE A 47 34.09 -13.42 -2.78
C ILE A 47 34.81 -14.07 -1.62
N GLU A 48 35.06 -15.38 -1.71
CA GLU A 48 35.89 -16.09 -0.74
C GLU A 48 37.27 -15.43 -0.65
N ASP A 49 37.96 -15.28 -1.78
CA ASP A 49 39.28 -14.64 -1.87
C ASP A 49 39.24 -13.20 -1.32
N ALA A 50 38.22 -12.42 -1.69
CA ALA A 50 38.09 -11.03 -1.23
C ALA A 50 37.85 -10.88 0.28
N ILE A 51 37.15 -11.83 0.90
CA ILE A 51 36.92 -11.83 2.34
C ILE A 51 38.17 -12.33 3.07
N VAL A 52 38.78 -13.44 2.61
CA VAL A 52 39.97 -14.03 3.22
C VAL A 52 41.17 -13.10 3.14
N GLU A 53 41.39 -12.46 1.99
CA GLU A 53 42.47 -11.48 1.79
C GLU A 53 42.10 -10.06 2.28
N ASN A 54 40.95 -9.90 2.93
CA ASN A 54 40.51 -8.66 3.57
C ASN A 54 40.48 -7.41 2.66
N TYR A 55 40.09 -7.58 1.38
CA TYR A 55 39.91 -6.45 0.44
C TYR A 55 38.45 -6.26 -0.02
N ILE A 56 37.50 -7.00 0.54
CA ILE A 56 36.06 -6.88 0.21
C ILE A 56 35.47 -5.48 0.48
N LEU A 57 36.06 -4.69 1.38
CA LEU A 57 35.70 -3.27 1.60
C LEU A 57 36.61 -2.27 0.85
N GLY A 58 37.49 -2.78 -0.01
CA GLY A 58 38.56 -2.05 -0.70
C GLY A 58 39.91 -2.15 0.04
N ARG A 59 41.02 -2.20 -0.71
CA ARG A 59 42.36 -2.07 -0.10
C ARG A 59 42.49 -0.67 0.52
N SER A 60 42.88 -0.60 1.79
CA SER A 60 43.30 0.69 2.35
C SER A 60 44.51 1.18 1.55
N LYS A 61 44.47 2.42 1.07
CA LYS A 61 45.57 3.05 0.32
C LYS A 61 46.78 3.41 1.20
N THR A 62 46.85 2.86 2.40
CA THR A 62 47.91 3.08 3.40
C THR A 62 48.58 1.75 3.74
N VAL A 63 49.28 1.17 2.77
CA VAL A 63 50.46 0.34 3.06
C VAL A 63 51.48 0.70 2.00
N CYS A 64 52.49 1.50 2.38
CA CYS A 64 53.72 1.60 1.60
C CYS A 64 54.40 0.25 1.61
N ASP A 65 54.91 -0.18 0.46
CA ASP A 65 55.83 -1.31 0.32
C ASP A 65 57.13 -1.00 1.08
N CYS A 66 57.15 -1.17 2.40
CA CYS A 66 58.38 -1.12 3.20
C CYS A 66 58.23 -1.62 4.66
N CYS A 67 57.37 -2.60 4.97
CA CYS A 67 57.42 -3.27 6.28
C CYS A 67 57.05 -4.76 6.16
N MET A 68 58.04 -5.61 5.88
CA MET A 68 57.95 -7.05 6.15
C MET A 68 58.25 -7.27 7.63
N SER A 69 57.23 -7.19 8.49
CA SER A 69 57.18 -7.83 9.81
C SER A 69 55.94 -7.36 10.56
N ASP A 70 54.91 -8.21 10.61
CA ASP A 70 54.12 -8.49 11.82
C ASP A 70 52.96 -9.42 11.45
N HIS A 71 53.27 -10.72 11.48
CA HIS A 71 52.25 -11.76 11.58
C HIS A 71 51.64 -11.71 12.99
N ASN A 72 50.67 -10.82 13.25
CA ASN A 72 49.73 -10.95 14.38
C ASN A 72 48.53 -9.98 14.38
N HIS A 73 47.96 -9.64 13.20
CA HIS A 73 46.74 -8.81 13.13
C HIS A 73 45.65 -9.28 12.16
N THR A 74 45.51 -10.59 11.93
CA THR A 74 44.51 -11.16 11.00
C THR A 74 43.64 -12.25 11.65
N LYS A 75 43.09 -11.98 12.83
CA LYS A 75 42.11 -12.87 13.48
C LYS A 75 40.76 -12.24 13.84
N SER A 76 40.54 -10.96 13.51
CA SER A 76 39.36 -10.21 13.96
C SER A 76 38.27 -9.97 12.90
N GLN A 77 38.45 -10.41 11.64
CA GLN A 77 37.43 -10.22 10.58
C GLN A 77 36.85 -11.51 9.96
N GLU A 78 37.28 -12.71 10.40
CA GLU A 78 36.67 -13.97 9.96
C GLU A 78 35.20 -14.13 10.44
N SER A 79 34.79 -13.30 11.42
CA SER A 79 33.42 -13.20 11.92
C SER A 79 32.71 -11.95 11.38
N GLY A 80 31.87 -12.12 10.34
CA GLY A 80 30.57 -11.44 10.36
C GLY A 80 30.12 -10.61 9.14
N ILE A 81 30.79 -10.64 7.98
CA ILE A 81 30.25 -9.92 6.82
C ILE A 81 28.96 -10.59 6.34
N SER A 82 27.85 -9.87 6.50
CA SER A 82 26.52 -10.29 6.09
C SER A 82 25.80 -9.17 5.34
N LEU A 83 24.82 -9.55 4.53
CA LEU A 83 23.92 -8.62 3.86
C LEU A 83 22.49 -9.10 4.08
N TRP A 84 21.65 -8.24 4.66
CA TRP A 84 20.26 -8.54 5.00
C TRP A 84 20.10 -9.85 5.81
N GLY A 85 20.97 -10.04 6.81
CA GLY A 85 20.97 -11.23 7.67
C GLY A 85 21.61 -12.47 7.06
N VAL A 86 22.07 -12.42 5.81
CA VAL A 86 22.71 -13.56 5.12
C VAL A 86 24.23 -13.42 5.16
N PRO A 87 24.97 -14.41 5.72
CA PRO A 87 26.43 -14.44 5.64
C PRO A 87 26.91 -14.49 4.19
N LEU A 88 27.89 -13.65 3.84
CA LEU A 88 28.39 -13.59 2.47
C LEU A 88 29.51 -14.59 2.17
N LEU A 89 30.14 -15.20 3.18
CA LEU A 89 31.24 -16.15 2.99
C LEU A 89 30.73 -17.49 2.43
N PRO A 90 31.03 -17.84 1.16
CA PRO A 90 30.47 -19.03 0.51
C PRO A 90 30.85 -20.36 1.18
N SER A 91 32.05 -20.47 1.76
CA SER A 91 32.50 -21.67 2.48
C SER A 91 31.64 -22.03 3.69
N LYS A 92 30.91 -21.07 4.28
CA LYS A 92 29.96 -21.36 5.38
C LYS A 92 28.70 -22.09 4.92
N GLY A 93 28.47 -22.22 3.60
CA GLY A 93 27.39 -23.04 3.05
C GLY A 93 25.98 -22.58 3.40
N HIS A 94 25.78 -21.31 3.78
CA HIS A 94 24.46 -20.79 4.12
C HIS A 94 23.55 -20.75 2.89
N GLU A 95 22.33 -21.27 3.02
CA GLU A 95 21.39 -21.47 1.89
C GLU A 95 21.03 -20.17 1.15
N GLY A 96 21.09 -19.03 1.84
CA GLY A 96 20.81 -17.72 1.25
C GLY A 96 21.97 -17.06 0.53
N THR A 97 23.22 -17.51 0.73
CA THR A 97 24.40 -16.84 0.16
C THR A 97 24.32 -16.81 -1.35
N ASP A 98 24.05 -17.97 -1.98
CA ASP A 98 23.93 -18.06 -3.44
C ASP A 98 22.78 -17.22 -4.00
N ILE A 99 21.69 -17.01 -3.23
CA ILE A 99 20.56 -16.19 -3.64
C ILE A 99 20.96 -14.71 -3.68
N ILE A 100 21.65 -14.24 -2.63
CA ILE A 100 22.19 -12.88 -2.61
C ILE A 100 23.17 -12.67 -3.76
N LEU A 101 24.15 -13.55 -3.92
CA LEU A 101 25.14 -13.47 -5.01
C LEU A 101 24.47 -13.47 -6.39
N MET A 102 23.43 -14.28 -6.58
CA MET A 102 22.67 -14.34 -7.81
C MET A 102 21.95 -13.03 -8.14
N LYS A 103 21.48 -12.28 -7.14
CA LYS A 103 20.90 -10.94 -7.37
C LYS A 103 21.91 -9.98 -7.98
N PHE A 104 23.14 -9.94 -7.46
CA PHE A 104 24.22 -9.12 -8.03
C PHE A 104 24.61 -9.57 -9.44
N LEU A 105 24.72 -10.89 -9.67
CA LEU A 105 25.01 -11.42 -11.00
C LEU A 105 23.93 -11.05 -12.01
N ARG A 106 22.65 -11.22 -11.67
CA ARG A 106 21.52 -10.86 -12.54
C ARG A 106 21.51 -9.36 -12.85
N ALA A 107 21.77 -8.51 -11.85
CA ALA A 107 21.84 -7.06 -12.02
C ALA A 107 22.96 -6.62 -13.00
N LYS A 108 24.02 -7.44 -13.13
CA LYS A 108 25.18 -7.21 -14.00
C LYS A 108 25.28 -8.19 -15.16
N ASP A 109 24.16 -8.79 -15.57
CA ASP A 109 24.07 -9.71 -16.71
C ASP A 109 25.14 -10.83 -16.68
N TYR A 110 25.36 -11.39 -15.50
CA TYR A 110 26.30 -12.46 -15.18
C TYR A 110 27.78 -12.13 -15.45
N LYS A 111 28.14 -10.84 -15.47
CA LYS A 111 29.54 -10.39 -15.50
C LYS A 111 30.10 -10.34 -14.08
N VAL A 112 30.94 -11.30 -13.76
CA VAL A 112 31.41 -11.56 -12.39
C VAL A 112 32.16 -10.37 -11.78
N ASN A 113 33.05 -9.71 -12.53
CA ASN A 113 33.80 -8.55 -12.02
C ASN A 113 32.89 -7.36 -11.71
N GLU A 114 31.96 -7.03 -12.61
CA GLU A 114 31.01 -5.93 -12.38
C GLU A 114 30.07 -6.25 -11.20
N ALA A 115 29.72 -7.52 -10.98
CA ALA A 115 28.93 -7.96 -9.83
C ALA A 115 29.70 -7.83 -8.51
N LEU A 116 30.99 -8.20 -8.51
CA LEU A 116 31.89 -8.01 -7.38
C LEU A 116 32.04 -6.53 -7.03
N GLU A 117 32.33 -5.67 -8.01
CA GLU A 117 32.44 -4.22 -7.81
C GLU A 117 31.15 -3.63 -7.23
N MET A 118 29.97 -4.06 -7.73
CA MET A 118 28.69 -3.62 -7.19
C MET A 118 28.48 -4.06 -5.73
N LEU A 119 28.86 -5.29 -5.38
CA LEU A 119 28.76 -5.78 -4.00
C LEU A 119 29.72 -5.02 -3.07
N GLN A 120 30.97 -4.81 -3.46
CA GLN A 120 31.94 -4.01 -2.71
C GLN A 120 31.42 -2.57 -2.51
N LYS A 121 30.91 -1.94 -3.58
CA LYS A 121 30.30 -0.61 -3.53
C LYS A 121 29.12 -0.57 -2.56
N THR A 122 28.29 -1.62 -2.56
CA THR A 122 27.14 -1.76 -1.65
C THR A 122 27.60 -1.85 -0.20
N LEU A 123 28.54 -2.72 0.12
CA LEU A 123 29.06 -2.89 1.48
C LEU A 123 29.71 -1.60 2.01
N LYS A 124 30.49 -0.92 1.16
CA LYS A 124 31.07 0.38 1.48
C LYS A 124 30.00 1.44 1.74
N TRP A 125 29.02 1.56 0.86
CA TRP A 125 27.91 2.50 1.03
C TRP A 125 27.12 2.22 2.31
N ARG A 126 26.88 0.94 2.67
CA ARG A 126 26.18 0.59 3.91
C ARG A 126 26.91 1.09 5.15
N LYS A 127 28.25 1.01 5.16
CA LYS A 127 29.09 1.56 6.24
C LYS A 127 29.04 3.09 6.27
N GLU A 128 29.22 3.74 5.12
CA GLU A 128 29.19 5.22 5.00
C GLU A 128 27.82 5.80 5.35
N PHE A 129 26.74 5.11 4.97
CA PHE A 129 25.37 5.49 5.26
C PHE A 129 24.90 5.01 6.64
N LYS A 130 25.78 4.44 7.47
CA LYS A 130 25.48 3.98 8.85
C LYS A 130 24.24 3.08 8.90
N MET A 131 24.25 2.00 8.13
CA MET A 131 23.09 1.12 7.98
C MET A 131 22.84 0.21 9.18
N ASP A 132 23.83 -0.03 10.04
CA ASP A 132 23.71 -0.99 11.14
C ASP A 132 22.60 -0.63 12.15
N GLY A 133 22.32 0.67 12.34
CA GLY A 133 21.25 1.16 13.22
C GLY A 133 20.03 1.72 12.48
N ILE A 134 19.92 1.55 11.17
CA ILE A 134 18.87 2.20 10.37
C ILE A 134 17.46 1.78 10.80
N LEU A 135 17.29 0.53 11.24
CA LEU A 135 15.99 0.00 11.67
C LEU A 135 15.53 0.60 13.01
N ASP A 136 16.47 1.03 13.84
CA ASP A 136 16.22 1.60 15.17
C ASP A 136 16.00 3.12 15.13
N GLU A 137 16.24 3.75 13.97
CA GLU A 137 16.02 5.19 13.79
C GLU A 137 14.55 5.55 13.97
N LYS A 138 14.30 6.55 14.82
CA LYS A 138 12.96 7.08 15.04
C LYS A 138 12.72 8.24 14.11
N PHE A 139 11.58 8.18 13.43
CA PHE A 139 11.06 9.26 12.61
C PHE A 139 9.77 9.78 13.24
N GLU A 140 9.46 11.04 12.98
CA GLU A 140 8.28 11.68 13.57
C GLU A 140 6.97 11.02 13.13
N ALA A 141 5.98 11.05 14.02
CA ALA A 141 4.64 10.55 13.74
C ALA A 141 3.96 11.32 12.58
N GLY A 142 3.13 10.63 11.81
CA GLY A 142 2.43 11.14 10.63
C GLY A 142 3.04 10.67 9.30
N LEU A 143 4.31 10.26 9.29
CA LEU A 143 4.98 9.77 8.08
C LEU A 143 4.49 8.38 7.63
N GLU A 144 3.87 7.61 8.51
CA GLU A 144 3.20 6.34 8.20
C GLU A 144 2.08 6.50 7.16
N LYS A 145 1.51 7.71 7.03
CA LYS A 145 0.54 8.02 5.97
C LYS A 145 1.20 8.13 4.60
N VAL A 146 2.48 8.52 4.56
CA VAL A 146 3.27 8.75 3.34
C VAL A 146 3.93 7.47 2.86
N GLY A 147 4.35 6.59 3.76
CA GLY A 147 5.01 5.34 3.41
C GLY A 147 4.79 4.29 4.47
N TYR A 148 4.43 3.09 4.04
CA TYR A 148 4.11 1.98 4.94
C TYR A 148 4.23 0.65 4.19
N ILE A 149 4.37 -0.43 4.95
CA ILE A 149 4.39 -1.81 4.44
C ILE A 149 3.10 -2.47 4.90
N ASP A 150 2.27 -2.93 3.97
CA ASP A 150 1.02 -3.57 4.34
C ASP A 150 0.55 -4.61 3.31
N GLY A 151 0.40 -5.86 3.75
CA GLY A 151 -0.07 -6.97 2.92
C GLY A 151 0.97 -7.55 1.98
N THR A 152 0.52 -8.51 1.17
CA THR A 152 1.36 -9.26 0.23
C THR A 152 0.68 -9.44 -1.13
N ASP A 153 1.48 -9.67 -2.17
CA ASP A 153 0.98 -10.15 -3.45
C ASP A 153 0.56 -11.64 -3.36
N LYS A 154 0.03 -12.19 -4.47
CA LYS A 154 -0.43 -13.59 -4.55
C LYS A 154 0.68 -14.64 -4.39
N GLU A 155 1.95 -14.23 -4.49
CA GLU A 155 3.13 -15.08 -4.30
C GLU A 155 3.82 -14.79 -2.96
N GLY A 156 3.19 -14.00 -2.07
CA GLY A 156 3.72 -13.65 -0.75
C GLY A 156 4.71 -12.47 -0.73
N ARG A 157 4.92 -11.76 -1.85
CA ARG A 157 5.82 -10.58 -1.88
C ARG A 157 5.25 -9.44 -1.07
N PRO A 158 5.99 -8.86 -0.11
CA PRO A 158 5.52 -7.71 0.65
C PRO A 158 5.17 -6.51 -0.25
N LEU A 159 4.15 -5.76 0.14
CA LEU A 159 3.73 -4.52 -0.54
C LEU A 159 4.28 -3.30 0.20
N LEU A 160 5.10 -2.51 -0.49
CA LEU A 160 5.63 -1.24 0.00
C LEU A 160 4.88 -0.07 -0.65
N TYR A 161 4.17 0.71 0.14
CA TYR A 161 3.43 1.88 -0.31
C TYR A 161 4.24 3.16 -0.18
N THR A 162 4.05 4.06 -1.16
CA THR A 162 4.49 5.46 -1.11
C THR A 162 3.34 6.31 -1.60
N VAL A 163 2.75 7.13 -0.74
CA VAL A 163 1.59 7.96 -1.04
C VAL A 163 1.96 9.42 -0.86
N PHE A 164 1.86 10.20 -1.94
CA PHE A 164 2.26 11.60 -1.92
C PHE A 164 1.15 12.57 -1.51
N GLU A 165 -0.11 12.15 -1.56
CA GLU A 165 -1.26 12.98 -1.18
C GLU A 165 -1.16 13.60 0.24
N PRO A 166 -0.71 12.88 1.29
CA PRO A 166 -0.56 13.45 2.63
C PRO A 166 0.47 14.58 2.72
N LEU A 167 1.39 14.72 1.76
CA LEU A 167 2.40 15.80 1.78
C LEU A 167 1.83 17.19 1.46
N ARG A 168 0.53 17.29 1.20
CA ARG A 168 -0.17 18.59 1.15
C ARG A 168 -0.30 19.25 2.52
N ASP A 169 -0.30 18.44 3.57
CA ASP A 169 -0.26 18.94 4.93
C ASP A 169 1.13 19.54 5.19
N ALA A 170 1.18 20.84 5.42
CA ALA A 170 2.42 21.58 5.63
C ALA A 170 3.20 21.05 6.85
N ALA A 171 2.51 20.54 7.88
CA ALA A 171 3.16 19.92 9.02
C ALA A 171 3.84 18.62 8.59
N ILE A 172 3.12 17.70 7.94
CA ILE A 172 3.70 16.42 7.46
C ILE A 172 4.89 16.69 6.52
N PHE A 173 4.72 17.65 5.61
CA PHE A 173 5.78 18.05 4.69
C PHE A 173 7.01 18.56 5.43
N HIS A 174 6.84 19.54 6.33
CA HIS A 174 7.94 20.13 7.10
C HIS A 174 8.70 19.07 7.91
N ARG A 175 8.00 18.13 8.56
CA ARG A 175 8.62 17.01 9.28
C ARG A 175 9.48 16.11 8.40
N LEU A 176 9.09 15.93 7.13
CA LEU A 176 9.79 15.06 6.19
C LEU A 176 11.08 15.69 5.64
N ILE A 177 11.10 17.03 5.52
CA ILE A 177 12.21 17.80 4.97
C ILE A 177 13.00 18.59 6.03
N GLN A 178 12.67 18.43 7.31
CA GLN A 178 13.22 19.20 8.43
C GLN A 178 14.75 19.16 8.47
N THR A 179 15.34 18.00 8.17
CA THR A 179 16.79 17.84 8.05
C THR A 179 17.19 17.27 6.70
N LYS A 180 18.31 17.77 6.15
CA LYS A 180 18.85 17.30 4.88
C LYS A 180 19.11 15.78 4.95
N GLY A 181 18.44 15.04 4.08
CA GLY A 181 18.59 13.59 3.98
C GLY A 181 17.66 12.76 4.87
N GLN A 182 16.82 13.37 5.72
CA GLN A 182 15.85 12.67 6.55
C GLN A 182 14.90 11.81 5.73
N PHE A 183 14.32 12.37 4.66
CA PHE A 183 13.51 11.62 3.70
C PHE A 183 14.24 10.39 3.16
N LEU A 184 15.51 10.54 2.78
CA LEU A 184 16.31 9.44 2.23
C LEU A 184 16.51 8.35 3.26
N ARG A 185 16.90 8.69 4.50
CA ARG A 185 17.07 7.73 5.58
C ARG A 185 15.77 7.02 5.90
N TRP A 186 14.68 7.76 6.07
CA TRP A 186 13.35 7.23 6.32
C TRP A 186 12.88 6.24 5.23
N ARG A 187 13.10 6.57 3.95
CA ARG A 187 12.77 5.67 2.83
C ARG A 187 13.67 4.46 2.74
N VAL A 188 14.95 4.61 3.06
CA VAL A 188 15.90 3.50 3.12
C VAL A 188 15.54 2.55 4.27
N GLN A 189 15.12 3.08 5.43
CA GLN A 189 14.63 2.27 6.55
C GLN A 189 13.45 1.39 6.14
N HIS A 190 12.44 1.94 5.46
CA HIS A 190 11.29 1.16 4.99
C HIS A 190 11.69 0.03 4.05
N VAL A 191 12.65 0.29 3.16
CA VAL A 191 13.19 -0.75 2.30
C VAL A 191 13.89 -1.82 3.12
N GLU A 192 14.75 -1.46 4.07
CA GLU A 192 15.44 -2.43 4.92
C GLU A 192 14.47 -3.25 5.79
N GLN A 193 13.40 -2.64 6.29
CA GLN A 193 12.32 -3.36 6.98
C GLN A 193 11.68 -4.42 6.07
N VAL A 194 11.48 -4.11 4.78
CA VAL A 194 11.03 -5.12 3.81
C VAL A 194 12.11 -6.17 3.59
N MET A 195 13.37 -5.78 3.41
CA MET A 195 14.47 -6.73 3.16
C MET A 195 14.62 -7.76 4.29
N HIS A 196 14.37 -7.38 5.55
CA HIS A 196 14.37 -8.31 6.69
C HIS A 196 13.15 -9.24 6.74
N LYS A 197 12.05 -8.89 6.04
CA LYS A 197 10.88 -9.76 5.87
C LYS A 197 11.01 -10.73 4.70
N LEU A 198 12.04 -10.57 3.86
CA LEU A 198 12.28 -11.46 2.73
C LEU A 198 12.89 -12.78 3.18
N ASN A 199 12.61 -13.84 2.43
CA ASN A 199 13.10 -15.18 2.66
C ASN A 199 14.10 -15.56 1.57
N PHE A 200 15.39 -15.36 1.85
CA PHE A 200 16.49 -15.74 0.96
C PHE A 200 16.79 -17.24 1.08
N LYS A 201 15.81 -18.09 0.79
CA LYS A 201 15.95 -19.55 0.63
C LYS A 201 15.49 -19.95 -0.76
N ASN A 202 15.89 -21.14 -1.23
CA ASN A 202 15.53 -21.54 -2.58
C ASN A 202 14.00 -21.68 -2.73
N GLY A 203 13.41 -20.90 -3.63
CA GLY A 203 11.95 -20.80 -3.78
C GLY A 203 11.26 -19.87 -2.78
N GLY A 204 12.02 -19.20 -1.90
CA GLY A 204 11.52 -18.19 -0.98
C GLY A 204 11.23 -16.85 -1.66
N VAL A 205 10.45 -16.02 -0.96
CA VAL A 205 10.10 -14.67 -1.39
C VAL A 205 11.29 -13.74 -1.21
N ASP A 206 11.99 -13.43 -2.30
CA ASP A 206 13.22 -12.64 -2.29
C ASP A 206 13.05 -11.23 -2.88
N SER A 207 11.82 -10.79 -3.12
CA SER A 207 11.50 -9.52 -3.78
C SER A 207 10.17 -8.93 -3.28
N MET A 208 9.96 -7.64 -3.58
CA MET A 208 8.80 -6.86 -3.15
C MET A 208 8.06 -6.22 -4.32
N ILE A 209 6.81 -5.77 -4.07
CA ILE A 209 6.10 -4.87 -4.97
C ILE A 209 6.06 -3.48 -4.32
N SER A 210 6.50 -2.46 -5.05
CA SER A 210 6.35 -1.07 -4.64
C SER A 210 5.15 -0.44 -5.35
N ILE A 211 4.26 0.20 -4.60
CA ILE A 211 3.10 0.93 -5.11
C ILE A 211 3.30 2.40 -4.79
N ILE A 212 3.46 3.21 -5.84
CA ILE A 212 3.78 4.62 -5.74
C ILE A 212 2.57 5.43 -6.21
N ASP A 213 1.84 6.02 -5.27
CA ASP A 213 0.69 6.89 -5.52
C ASP A 213 1.11 8.34 -5.65
N MET A 214 1.17 8.78 -6.89
CA MET A 214 1.59 10.12 -7.31
C MET A 214 0.40 11.08 -7.34
N LYS A 215 -0.76 10.70 -6.79
CA LYS A 215 -1.91 11.60 -6.69
C LYS A 215 -1.48 12.84 -5.94
N ASN A 216 -1.74 13.99 -6.55
CA ASN A 216 -1.39 15.29 -5.99
C ASN A 216 0.11 15.50 -5.74
N TRP A 217 0.96 14.70 -6.36
CA TRP A 217 2.36 15.05 -6.56
C TRP A 217 2.38 16.35 -7.36
N GLN A 218 2.49 17.48 -6.67
CA GLN A 218 3.07 18.68 -7.25
C GLN A 218 4.57 18.46 -7.21
N MET A 219 5.34 19.00 -8.15
CA MET A 219 6.79 19.05 -7.96
C MET A 219 6.98 19.69 -6.58
N GLY A 220 7.40 18.91 -5.58
CA GLY A 220 7.58 19.41 -4.23
C GLY A 220 8.66 20.49 -4.25
N THR A 221 9.14 20.87 -3.07
CA THR A 221 10.34 21.70 -3.06
C THR A 221 11.48 20.98 -3.81
N PRO A 222 12.43 21.72 -4.41
CA PRO A 222 13.58 21.14 -5.10
C PRO A 222 14.31 20.09 -4.25
N GLU A 223 14.32 20.22 -2.92
CA GLU A 223 14.93 19.25 -2.02
C GLU A 223 14.24 17.88 -2.06
N LEU A 224 12.91 17.83 -1.96
CA LEU A 224 12.17 16.55 -1.99
C LEU A 224 12.29 15.89 -3.36
N ALA A 225 12.23 16.69 -4.43
CA ALA A 225 12.41 16.19 -5.79
C ALA A 225 13.81 15.60 -6.00
N ASP A 226 14.86 16.27 -5.51
CA ASP A 226 16.23 15.77 -5.57
C ASP A 226 16.42 14.50 -4.72
N ALA A 227 15.83 14.45 -3.52
CA ALA A 227 15.88 13.28 -2.67
C ALA A 227 15.21 12.06 -3.33
N ILE A 228 14.02 12.22 -3.93
CA ILE A 228 13.34 11.15 -4.67
C ILE A 228 14.16 10.74 -5.90
N LYS A 229 14.70 11.71 -6.65
CA LYS A 229 15.59 11.40 -7.77
C LYS A 229 16.77 10.56 -7.29
N LYS A 230 17.43 10.98 -6.20
CA LYS A 230 18.57 10.26 -5.64
C LYS A 230 18.23 8.84 -5.22
N LEU A 231 17.07 8.66 -4.60
CA LEU A 231 16.57 7.36 -4.16
C LEU A 231 16.36 6.40 -5.33
N TYR A 232 15.56 6.80 -6.32
CA TYR A 232 15.13 5.90 -7.40
C TYR A 232 16.17 5.72 -8.52
N PHE A 233 17.04 6.70 -8.75
CA PHE A 233 18.03 6.63 -9.83
C PHE A 233 19.43 6.24 -9.41
N TYR A 234 19.80 6.46 -8.15
CA TYR A 234 21.15 6.16 -7.67
C TYR A 234 21.13 5.11 -6.56
N ILE A 235 20.35 5.31 -5.48
CA ILE A 235 20.39 4.41 -4.33
C ILE A 235 19.83 3.01 -4.68
N TYR A 236 18.59 2.92 -5.18
CA TYR A 236 18.00 1.62 -5.48
C TYR A 236 18.75 0.84 -6.56
N PRO A 237 19.10 1.43 -7.72
CA PRO A 237 19.79 0.67 -8.76
C PRO A 237 21.22 0.24 -8.37
N ASP A 238 21.92 1.02 -7.54
CA ASP A 238 23.32 0.73 -7.20
C ASP A 238 23.48 -0.22 -6.01
N TYR A 239 22.56 -0.17 -5.03
CA TYR A 239 22.76 -0.84 -3.73
C TYR A 239 21.71 -1.90 -3.40
N TYR A 240 20.65 -2.01 -4.19
CA TYR A 240 19.55 -2.94 -3.97
C TYR A 240 19.24 -3.78 -5.23
N PRO A 241 20.19 -4.64 -5.66
CA PRO A 241 20.03 -5.43 -6.87
C PRO A 241 18.82 -6.35 -6.79
N GLU A 242 18.01 -6.35 -7.85
CA GLU A 242 16.92 -7.31 -8.06
C GLU A 242 15.94 -7.46 -6.87
N MET A 243 15.70 -6.40 -6.10
CA MET A 243 14.77 -6.46 -4.96
C MET A 243 13.31 -6.15 -5.33
N PHE A 244 13.07 -5.43 -6.42
CA PHE A 244 11.72 -5.13 -6.88
C PHE A 244 11.26 -6.13 -7.93
N PHE A 245 10.15 -6.81 -7.65
CA PHE A 245 9.41 -7.55 -8.67
C PHE A 245 8.65 -6.58 -9.59
N ARG A 246 7.97 -5.58 -9.02
CA ARG A 246 7.31 -4.49 -9.74
C ARG A 246 7.36 -3.18 -8.96
N MET A 247 7.46 -2.08 -9.70
CA MET A 247 7.17 -0.72 -9.21
C MET A 247 5.96 -0.18 -9.96
N VAL A 248 4.81 -0.11 -9.29
CA VAL A 248 3.54 0.32 -9.89
C VAL A 248 3.29 1.78 -9.54
N TYR A 249 3.41 2.65 -10.54
CA TYR A 249 3.10 4.07 -10.42
C TYR A 249 1.65 4.30 -10.77
N ILE A 250 0.91 4.91 -9.85
CA ILE A 250 -0.51 5.21 -10.00
C ILE A 250 -0.73 6.71 -9.90
N ASN A 251 -1.78 7.21 -10.55
CA ASN A 251 -2.14 8.64 -10.56
C ASN A 251 -0.99 9.58 -11.01
N MET A 252 -0.16 9.11 -11.95
CA MET A 252 0.96 9.87 -12.49
C MET A 252 0.49 11.19 -13.14
N PRO A 253 1.05 12.36 -12.76
CA PRO A 253 0.73 13.64 -13.37
C PRO A 253 1.07 13.69 -14.87
N VAL A 254 0.41 14.54 -15.65
CA VAL A 254 0.59 14.58 -17.11
C VAL A 254 2.03 14.97 -17.51
N TRP A 255 2.68 15.86 -16.77
CA TRP A 255 4.08 16.26 -17.01
C TRP A 255 5.09 15.11 -16.79
N SER A 256 4.68 14.04 -16.11
CA SER A 256 5.52 12.86 -15.90
C SER A 256 5.87 12.12 -17.21
N HIS A 257 5.15 12.37 -18.31
CA HIS A 257 5.53 11.86 -19.62
C HIS A 257 6.91 12.37 -20.07
N SER A 258 7.24 13.63 -19.75
CA SER A 258 8.58 14.18 -19.97
C SER A 258 9.62 13.56 -19.03
N PHE A 259 9.23 13.31 -17.77
CA PHE A 259 10.06 12.59 -16.79
C PHE A 259 10.40 11.18 -17.26
N TYR A 260 9.44 10.40 -17.76
CA TYR A 260 9.66 9.05 -18.29
C TYR A 260 10.68 9.03 -19.44
N ASN A 261 10.69 10.03 -20.31
CA ASN A 261 11.63 10.08 -21.44
C ASN A 261 13.08 10.27 -20.97
N VAL A 262 13.32 11.14 -19.99
CA VAL A 262 14.65 11.32 -19.36
C VAL A 262 15.01 10.08 -18.54
N PHE A 263 14.07 9.60 -17.74
CA PHE A 263 14.15 8.42 -16.90
C PHE A 263 14.56 7.16 -17.68
N SER A 264 13.98 6.98 -18.87
CA SER A 264 14.24 5.85 -19.75
C SER A 264 15.63 5.87 -20.39
N LYS A 265 16.40 6.96 -20.35
CA LYS A 265 17.76 6.95 -20.90
C LYS A 265 18.79 6.45 -19.88
N VAL A 266 18.54 6.66 -18.60
CA VAL A 266 19.48 6.36 -17.51
C VAL A 266 19.39 4.90 -17.06
N LEU A 267 18.20 4.31 -17.10
CA LEU A 267 18.00 2.95 -16.56
C LEU A 267 18.32 1.83 -17.56
N SER A 268 18.86 0.73 -17.02
CA SER A 268 19.03 -0.53 -17.75
C SER A 268 17.67 -1.10 -18.20
N GLN A 269 17.69 -1.94 -19.23
CA GLN A 269 16.47 -2.59 -19.72
C GLN A 269 15.79 -3.45 -18.63
N ARG A 270 16.61 -4.08 -17.78
CA ARG A 270 16.16 -4.84 -16.60
C ARG A 270 15.43 -3.96 -15.60
N ALA A 271 16.02 -2.84 -15.20
CA ALA A 271 15.37 -1.89 -14.31
C ALA A 271 14.05 -1.37 -14.91
N LYS A 272 14.03 -0.97 -16.19
CA LYS A 272 12.82 -0.52 -16.90
C LYS A 272 11.69 -1.54 -16.89
N SER A 273 12.00 -2.84 -17.00
CA SER A 273 10.99 -3.91 -17.03
C SER A 273 10.15 -4.00 -15.75
N LYS A 274 10.67 -3.46 -14.63
CA LYS A 274 9.97 -3.43 -13.34
C LYS A 274 8.89 -2.34 -13.25
N PHE A 275 8.99 -1.30 -14.08
CA PHE A 275 8.11 -0.14 -14.02
C PHE A 275 6.77 -0.41 -14.69
N VAL A 276 5.69 -0.15 -13.96
CA VAL A 276 4.32 -0.24 -14.46
C VAL A 276 3.63 1.09 -14.19
N ILE A 277 3.42 1.88 -15.23
CA ILE A 277 2.68 3.15 -15.12
C ILE A 277 1.20 2.89 -15.39
N THR A 278 0.35 3.33 -14.47
CA THR A 278 -1.10 3.17 -14.54
C THR A 278 -1.81 4.52 -14.50
N ARG A 279 -2.95 4.59 -15.17
CA ARG A 279 -3.92 5.69 -15.01
C ARG A 279 -4.98 5.28 -13.99
N SER A 280 -5.56 6.24 -13.28
CA SER A 280 -6.57 6.03 -12.21
C SER A 280 -7.61 4.94 -12.54
N HIS A 281 -8.30 5.05 -13.68
CA HIS A 281 -9.34 4.11 -14.11
C HIS A 281 -8.84 2.67 -14.42
N LYS A 282 -7.53 2.44 -14.51
CA LYS A 282 -6.90 1.11 -14.73
C LYS A 282 -6.16 0.58 -13.50
N THR A 283 -6.00 1.38 -12.46
CA THR A 283 -5.22 1.05 -11.26
C THR A 283 -5.64 -0.29 -10.66
N ALA A 284 -6.90 -0.43 -10.24
CA ALA A 284 -7.43 -1.66 -9.66
C ALA A 284 -7.20 -2.87 -10.58
N LYS A 285 -7.55 -2.76 -11.87
CA LYS A 285 -7.36 -3.84 -12.85
C LYS A 285 -5.90 -4.29 -12.98
N ILE A 286 -4.94 -3.39 -12.83
CA ILE A 286 -3.51 -3.72 -12.94
C ILE A 286 -2.99 -4.32 -11.64
N LEU A 287 -3.32 -3.72 -10.49
CA LEU A 287 -2.89 -4.20 -9.18
C LEU A 287 -3.44 -5.60 -8.89
N LEU A 288 -4.71 -5.85 -9.22
CA LEU A 288 -5.37 -7.16 -9.05
C LEU A 288 -4.80 -8.28 -9.92
N LYS A 289 -3.91 -7.98 -10.87
CA LYS A 289 -3.13 -9.03 -11.54
C LYS A 289 -2.17 -9.70 -10.57
N TYR A 290 -1.56 -8.91 -9.69
CA TYR A 290 -0.51 -9.35 -8.78
C TYR A 290 -1.02 -9.58 -7.35
N ILE A 291 -1.95 -8.74 -6.89
CA ILE A 291 -2.41 -8.69 -5.49
C ILE A 291 -3.84 -9.26 -5.44
N SER A 292 -4.17 -9.98 -4.37
CA SER A 292 -5.56 -10.43 -4.15
C SER A 292 -6.45 -9.24 -3.78
N LEU A 293 -7.78 -9.42 -3.84
CA LEU A 293 -8.71 -8.36 -3.45
C LEU A 293 -8.55 -8.02 -1.96
N GLU A 294 -8.44 -9.04 -1.14
CA GLU A 294 -8.36 -9.01 0.34
C GLU A 294 -7.06 -8.37 0.84
N GLN A 295 -5.98 -8.44 0.04
CA GLN A 295 -4.70 -7.82 0.38
C GLN A 295 -4.54 -6.39 -0.14
N LEU A 296 -5.42 -5.94 -1.05
CA LEU A 296 -5.32 -4.62 -1.67
C LEU A 296 -6.21 -3.60 -0.93
N PRO A 297 -5.68 -2.42 -0.53
CA PRO A 297 -6.49 -1.39 0.13
C PRO A 297 -7.69 -0.92 -0.68
N VAL A 298 -8.78 -0.58 0.02
CA VAL A 298 -10.01 -0.07 -0.61
C VAL A 298 -9.77 1.10 -1.54
N ARG A 299 -8.91 2.05 -1.18
CA ARG A 299 -8.58 3.21 -2.03
C ARG A 299 -7.98 2.84 -3.41
N TYR A 300 -7.51 1.61 -3.57
CA TYR A 300 -6.93 1.08 -4.81
C TYR A 300 -7.83 0.04 -5.51
N GLY A 301 -9.04 -0.16 -5.01
CA GLY A 301 -10.04 -1.08 -5.55
C GLY A 301 -9.91 -2.52 -5.08
N GLY A 302 -9.37 -2.73 -3.88
CA GLY A 302 -9.45 -4.01 -3.15
C GLY A 302 -10.35 -3.92 -1.92
N LEU A 303 -10.29 -4.91 -1.05
CA LEU A 303 -11.15 -5.09 0.12
C LEU A 303 -10.45 -4.80 1.44
N LYS A 304 -9.13 -4.61 1.42
CA LYS A 304 -8.35 -4.46 2.64
C LYS A 304 -8.67 -3.14 3.36
N ARG A 305 -9.00 -3.26 4.63
CA ARG A 305 -9.21 -2.17 5.57
C ARG A 305 -8.39 -2.44 6.83
N GLY A 306 -8.21 -1.41 7.66
CA GLY A 306 -7.71 -1.57 9.02
C GLY A 306 -8.78 -2.22 9.91
N LYS A 307 -9.01 -1.67 11.10
CA LYS A 307 -10.12 -2.09 11.96
C LYS A 307 -11.46 -1.83 11.26
N ASP A 308 -12.31 -2.86 11.12
CA ASP A 308 -13.63 -2.78 10.50
C ASP A 308 -14.70 -3.17 11.54
N ASP A 309 -15.41 -2.18 12.07
CA ASP A 309 -16.47 -2.39 13.07
C ASP A 309 -17.77 -2.91 12.44
N ASP A 310 -17.87 -2.81 11.10
CA ASP A 310 -19.05 -3.19 10.34
C ASP A 310 -18.97 -4.56 9.71
N PHE A 311 -17.80 -5.16 9.52
CA PHE A 311 -17.72 -6.48 8.89
C PHE A 311 -16.54 -7.27 9.43
N SER A 312 -16.78 -8.56 9.63
CA SER A 312 -15.82 -9.57 10.02
C SER A 312 -15.23 -10.28 8.80
N PRO A 313 -14.11 -11.02 8.94
CA PRO A 313 -13.58 -11.87 7.87
C PRO A 313 -14.56 -12.94 7.34
N GLU A 314 -15.55 -13.32 8.16
CA GLU A 314 -16.60 -14.28 7.82
C GLU A 314 -17.64 -13.67 6.85
N ASP A 315 -17.77 -12.34 6.84
CA ASP A 315 -18.70 -11.60 5.97
C ASP A 315 -18.18 -11.52 4.52
N GLN A 316 -18.38 -12.60 3.78
CA GLN A 316 -17.88 -12.77 2.41
C GLN A 316 -18.62 -11.89 1.39
N PHE A 317 -17.88 -11.44 0.37
CA PHE A 317 -18.45 -10.70 -0.76
C PHE A 317 -19.13 -11.64 -1.75
N SER A 318 -20.39 -11.34 -2.05
CA SER A 318 -21.11 -11.85 -3.22
C SER A 318 -20.70 -11.10 -4.49
N LYS A 319 -20.81 -11.77 -5.64
CA LYS A 319 -20.39 -11.22 -6.93
C LYS A 319 -21.54 -11.15 -7.91
N LEU A 320 -21.78 -9.95 -8.43
CA LEU A 320 -22.77 -9.66 -9.46
C LEU A 320 -22.07 -9.31 -10.77
N THR A 321 -22.53 -9.90 -11.87
CA THR A 321 -22.05 -9.58 -13.23
C THR A 321 -23.14 -8.85 -14.00
N ILE A 322 -22.85 -7.64 -14.46
CA ILE A 322 -23.82 -6.72 -15.08
C ILE A 322 -23.46 -6.54 -16.55
N ARG A 323 -24.38 -6.97 -17.43
CA ARG A 323 -24.24 -6.84 -18.89
C ARG A 323 -24.28 -5.35 -19.32
N ARG A 324 -23.86 -5.07 -20.55
CA ARG A 324 -23.83 -3.71 -21.10
C ARG A 324 -25.24 -3.08 -21.10
N GLY A 325 -25.37 -1.83 -20.65
CA GLY A 325 -26.63 -1.08 -20.67
C GLY A 325 -27.75 -1.64 -19.79
N VAL A 326 -27.46 -2.58 -18.90
CA VAL A 326 -28.45 -3.23 -18.04
C VAL A 326 -28.42 -2.63 -16.64
N ARG A 327 -29.61 -2.49 -16.04
CA ARG A 327 -29.82 -2.22 -14.62
C ARG A 327 -30.06 -3.53 -13.89
N ASN A 328 -29.35 -3.75 -12.79
CA ASN A 328 -29.57 -4.87 -11.88
C ASN A 328 -29.85 -4.32 -10.49
N GLY A 329 -30.87 -4.87 -9.82
CA GLY A 329 -31.15 -4.63 -8.41
C GLY A 329 -30.55 -5.73 -7.54
N ILE A 330 -29.97 -5.35 -6.40
CA ILE A 330 -29.74 -6.26 -5.27
C ILE A 330 -30.83 -5.93 -4.26
N GLU A 331 -31.63 -6.92 -3.89
CA GLU A 331 -32.69 -6.77 -2.90
C GLU A 331 -32.25 -7.37 -1.57
N ILE A 332 -32.36 -6.58 -0.50
CA ILE A 332 -32.10 -7.01 0.87
C ILE A 332 -33.41 -6.89 1.62
N ALA A 333 -34.09 -8.02 1.85
CA ALA A 333 -35.33 -8.06 2.61
C ALA A 333 -35.06 -7.82 4.09
N VAL A 334 -35.93 -7.04 4.74
CA VAL A 334 -35.88 -6.79 6.18
C VAL A 334 -37.29 -6.95 6.76
N ALA A 335 -37.44 -7.91 7.66
CA ALA A 335 -38.74 -8.28 8.20
C ALA A 335 -39.08 -7.55 9.50
N GLU A 336 -38.08 -7.13 10.29
CA GLU A 336 -38.30 -6.61 11.64
C GLU A 336 -37.86 -5.13 11.75
N PRO A 337 -38.68 -4.26 12.35
CA PRO A 337 -38.27 -2.90 12.69
C PRO A 337 -37.28 -2.93 13.87
N GLY A 338 -36.45 -1.90 13.97
CA GLY A 338 -35.41 -1.80 15.02
C GLY A 338 -34.04 -2.33 14.59
N GLU A 339 -33.93 -2.88 13.39
CA GLU A 339 -32.66 -3.35 12.82
C GLU A 339 -31.96 -2.23 12.03
N THR A 340 -30.62 -2.27 11.99
CA THR A 340 -29.82 -1.46 11.07
C THR A 340 -29.19 -2.38 10.04
N VAL A 341 -29.54 -2.19 8.77
CA VAL A 341 -28.84 -2.88 7.68
C VAL A 341 -27.61 -2.09 7.30
N VAL A 342 -26.47 -2.77 7.22
CA VAL A 342 -25.21 -2.20 6.72
C VAL A 342 -24.82 -2.96 5.47
N TRP A 343 -24.48 -2.26 4.39
CA TRP A 343 -24.05 -2.88 3.15
C TRP A 343 -22.84 -2.18 2.55
N GLU A 344 -22.14 -2.93 1.71
CA GLU A 344 -20.96 -2.48 1.01
C GLU A 344 -21.01 -2.96 -0.44
N VAL A 345 -20.77 -2.05 -1.38
CA VAL A 345 -20.79 -2.31 -2.82
C VAL A 345 -19.50 -1.78 -3.45
N MET A 346 -18.85 -2.62 -4.26
CA MET A 346 -17.57 -2.33 -4.90
C MET A 346 -17.61 -2.60 -6.40
N GLY A 347 -17.25 -1.59 -7.19
CA GLY A 347 -17.17 -1.70 -8.64
C GLY A 347 -15.78 -2.13 -9.12
N ILE A 348 -15.64 -3.36 -9.66
CA ILE A 348 -14.37 -3.79 -10.25
C ILE A 348 -14.20 -3.10 -11.61
N GLY A 349 -13.33 -2.08 -11.65
CA GLY A 349 -12.89 -1.46 -12.90
C GLY A 349 -13.80 -0.34 -13.45
N TRP A 350 -14.39 0.46 -12.54
CA TRP A 350 -15.01 1.79 -12.73
C TRP A 350 -16.15 1.90 -13.77
N GLY A 351 -17.06 2.86 -13.56
CA GLY A 351 -18.02 3.31 -14.58
C GLY A 351 -19.41 2.69 -14.54
N VAL A 352 -19.84 2.16 -13.40
CA VAL A 352 -21.26 1.88 -13.14
C VAL A 352 -21.87 3.06 -12.37
N SER A 353 -23.16 3.31 -12.55
CA SER A 353 -23.92 4.18 -11.64
C SER A 353 -24.66 3.35 -10.60
N TYR A 354 -24.97 3.98 -9.47
CA TYR A 354 -25.38 3.33 -8.25
C TYR A 354 -26.39 4.20 -7.49
N LYS A 355 -27.52 3.61 -7.10
CA LYS A 355 -28.65 4.24 -6.39
C LYS A 355 -29.12 3.33 -5.25
N GLU A 356 -29.53 3.91 -4.13
CA GLU A 356 -30.02 3.19 -2.95
C GLU A 356 -31.42 3.68 -2.57
N GLU A 357 -32.34 2.75 -2.37
CA GLU A 357 -33.73 3.02 -1.98
C GLU A 357 -34.16 2.05 -0.89
N PHE A 358 -35.00 2.51 0.03
CA PHE A 358 -35.79 1.65 0.88
C PHE A 358 -37.23 1.63 0.37
N VAL A 359 -37.76 0.44 0.15
CA VAL A 359 -39.11 0.18 -0.33
C VAL A 359 -39.87 -0.52 0.79
N PRO A 360 -40.75 0.21 1.52
CA PRO A 360 -41.61 -0.39 2.53
C PRO A 360 -42.48 -1.50 1.94
N GLU A 361 -42.86 -2.48 2.76
CA GLU A 361 -43.84 -3.50 2.36
C GLU A 361 -45.27 -2.93 2.35
N ASN A 362 -45.53 -1.93 3.19
CA ASN A 362 -46.80 -1.23 3.23
C ASN A 362 -46.99 -0.36 1.98
N GLU A 363 -47.99 -0.68 1.16
CA GLU A 363 -48.31 0.04 -0.08
C GLU A 363 -48.68 1.52 0.14
N CYS A 364 -49.05 1.91 1.38
CA CYS A 364 -49.33 3.30 1.73
C CYS A 364 -48.09 4.11 2.13
N SER A 365 -46.93 3.47 2.33
CA SER A 365 -45.69 4.15 2.71
C SER A 365 -44.89 4.54 1.45
N ASP A 366 -44.31 5.73 1.45
CA ASP A 366 -43.52 6.23 0.32
C ASP A 366 -42.15 5.52 0.23
N ILE A 367 -41.65 5.33 -1.00
CA ILE A 367 -40.28 4.87 -1.24
C ILE A 367 -39.30 5.92 -0.74
N ILE A 368 -38.38 5.52 0.13
CA ILE A 368 -37.38 6.40 0.72
C ILE A 368 -36.09 6.33 -0.10
N LEU A 369 -35.73 7.45 -0.74
CA LEU A 369 -34.46 7.57 -1.45
C LEU A 369 -33.32 7.77 -0.43
N ILE A 370 -32.51 6.73 -0.23
CA ILE A 370 -31.34 6.77 0.66
C ILE A 370 -30.18 7.50 -0.03
N GLN A 371 -29.91 7.15 -1.29
CA GLN A 371 -28.81 7.71 -2.06
C GLN A 371 -29.24 7.92 -3.50
N LEU A 372 -29.22 9.19 -3.93
CA LEU A 372 -29.42 9.56 -5.33
C LEU A 372 -28.37 8.91 -6.22
N GLU A 373 -28.77 8.58 -7.45
CA GLU A 373 -27.92 7.93 -8.44
C GLU A 373 -26.61 8.70 -8.64
N LYS A 374 -25.48 8.06 -8.33
CA LYS A 374 -24.14 8.61 -8.52
C LYS A 374 -23.24 7.61 -9.25
N LYS A 375 -22.14 8.10 -9.81
CA LYS A 375 -21.11 7.22 -10.37
C LYS A 375 -20.41 6.49 -9.23
N LEU A 376 -20.33 5.17 -9.32
CA LEU A 376 -19.56 4.37 -8.37
C LEU A 376 -18.07 4.58 -8.66
N GLU A 377 -17.37 5.20 -7.72
CA GLU A 377 -15.94 5.43 -7.81
C GLU A 377 -15.17 4.14 -7.53
N VAL A 378 -14.95 3.80 -6.25
CA VAL A 378 -14.22 2.59 -5.87
C VAL A 378 -15.10 1.64 -5.07
N ASN A 379 -15.68 2.17 -4.01
CA ASN A 379 -16.45 1.46 -3.02
C ASN A 379 -17.47 2.43 -2.44
N VAL A 380 -18.65 1.93 -2.11
CA VAL A 380 -19.65 2.65 -1.32
C VAL A 380 -20.02 1.73 -0.16
N ARG A 381 -20.03 2.32 1.03
CA ARG A 381 -20.56 1.72 2.25
C ARG A 381 -21.65 2.64 2.77
N SER A 382 -22.79 2.06 3.09
CA SER A 382 -23.95 2.76 3.61
C SER A 382 -24.64 1.88 4.64
N SER A 383 -25.52 2.50 5.41
CA SER A 383 -26.35 1.83 6.39
C SER A 383 -27.68 2.55 6.50
N TYR A 384 -28.72 1.82 6.89
CA TYR A 384 -30.06 2.37 7.05
C TYR A 384 -30.77 1.69 8.21
N TYR A 385 -31.39 2.50 9.06
CA TYR A 385 -32.20 2.05 10.18
C TYR A 385 -33.61 1.74 9.70
N ILE A 386 -34.12 0.57 10.08
CA ILE A 386 -35.37 0.02 9.59
C ILE A 386 -36.46 0.36 10.61
N SER A 387 -37.32 1.29 10.23
CA SER A 387 -38.47 1.71 11.05
C SER A 387 -39.72 0.86 10.84
N GLU A 388 -39.82 0.19 9.69
CA GLU A 388 -40.93 -0.69 9.31
C GLU A 388 -40.43 -1.80 8.36
N PRO A 389 -41.15 -2.93 8.22
CA PRO A 389 -40.78 -4.01 7.29
C PRO A 389 -40.74 -3.54 5.83
N GLY A 390 -39.82 -4.11 5.06
CA GLY A 390 -39.64 -3.77 3.65
C GLY A 390 -38.37 -4.35 3.05
N LYS A 391 -37.82 -3.67 2.04
CA LYS A 391 -36.55 -4.06 1.41
C LYS A 391 -35.68 -2.87 1.05
N ILE A 392 -34.38 -3.06 1.16
CA ILE A 392 -33.39 -2.15 0.59
C ILE A 392 -33.09 -2.61 -0.84
N LEU A 393 -33.28 -1.71 -1.80
CA LEU A 393 -33.00 -1.92 -3.21
C LEU A 393 -31.75 -1.15 -3.63
N LEU A 394 -30.68 -1.89 -3.92
CA LEU A 394 -29.44 -1.34 -4.46
C LEU A 394 -29.46 -1.47 -5.99
N THR A 395 -29.76 -0.39 -6.70
CA THR A 395 -29.82 -0.39 -8.15
C THR A 395 -28.46 -0.01 -8.74
N ILE A 396 -27.89 -0.92 -9.53
CA ILE A 396 -26.62 -0.71 -10.22
C ILE A 396 -26.86 -0.72 -11.72
N HIS A 397 -26.35 0.30 -12.41
CA HIS A 397 -26.52 0.47 -13.84
C HIS A 397 -25.17 0.51 -14.57
N ASN A 398 -24.98 -0.41 -15.51
CA ASN A 398 -23.79 -0.44 -16.35
C ASN A 398 -23.96 0.40 -17.62
N ASN A 399 -23.60 1.68 -17.53
CA ASN A 399 -23.60 2.61 -18.67
C ASN A 399 -22.48 2.36 -19.69
N THR A 400 -21.67 1.30 -19.54
CA THR A 400 -20.52 1.05 -20.40
C THR A 400 -20.78 -0.02 -21.45
N SER A 401 -19.97 -0.02 -22.51
CA SER A 401 -20.05 -1.00 -23.60
C SER A 401 -19.51 -2.39 -23.23
N LYS A 402 -18.90 -2.55 -22.04
CA LYS A 402 -18.31 -3.81 -21.58
C LYS A 402 -19.05 -4.30 -20.35
N GLU A 403 -19.09 -5.62 -20.19
CA GLU A 403 -19.55 -6.23 -18.95
C GLU A 403 -18.75 -5.72 -17.74
N LYS A 404 -19.46 -5.55 -16.63
CA LYS A 404 -18.89 -5.11 -15.35
C LYS A 404 -19.15 -6.15 -14.27
N LYS A 405 -18.24 -6.19 -13.30
CA LYS A 405 -18.35 -7.04 -12.12
C LYS A 405 -18.42 -6.13 -10.90
N VAL A 406 -19.38 -6.42 -10.04
CA VAL A 406 -19.61 -5.71 -8.79
C VAL A 406 -19.55 -6.74 -7.68
N LEU A 407 -18.84 -6.39 -6.61
CA LEU A 407 -18.84 -7.17 -5.38
C LEU A 407 -19.76 -6.46 -4.40
N TYR A 408 -20.53 -7.22 -3.63
CA TYR A 408 -21.35 -6.66 -2.58
C TYR A 408 -21.41 -7.60 -1.38
N ARG A 409 -21.62 -7.03 -0.20
CA ARG A 409 -21.98 -7.76 1.03
C ARG A 409 -22.90 -6.89 1.86
N PHE A 410 -23.67 -7.52 2.73
CA PHE A 410 -24.50 -6.82 3.68
C PHE A 410 -24.62 -7.65 4.95
N LYS A 411 -24.97 -6.98 6.04
CA LYS A 411 -25.36 -7.62 7.29
C LYS A 411 -26.45 -6.80 7.97
N ILE A 412 -27.23 -7.48 8.78
CA ILE A 412 -28.28 -6.86 9.59
C ILE A 412 -27.76 -6.84 11.03
N LYS A 413 -27.72 -5.64 11.63
CA LYS A 413 -27.32 -5.43 13.02
C LYS A 413 -28.57 -5.16 13.84
N LEU A 414 -28.76 -5.90 14.93
CA LEU A 414 -29.73 -5.51 15.95
C LEU A 414 -29.22 -4.25 16.66
N ASN A 415 -30.04 -3.21 16.71
CA ASN A 415 -29.77 -2.11 17.63
C ASN A 415 -30.17 -2.56 19.03
N VAL A 416 -29.24 -3.17 19.75
CA VAL A 416 -29.39 -3.28 21.21
C VAL A 416 -29.21 -1.88 21.75
N VAL A 417 -30.33 -1.19 22.03
CA VAL A 417 -30.28 -0.05 22.93
C VAL A 417 -29.80 -0.61 24.26
N ASN A 418 -28.53 -0.37 24.60
CA ASN A 418 -28.00 -0.66 25.92
C ASN A 418 -28.66 0.32 26.90
N LEU A 419 -29.90 0.03 27.28
CA LEU A 419 -30.52 0.63 28.45
C LEU A 419 -29.78 0.04 29.65
N ASP A 420 -28.69 0.70 30.01
CA ASP A 420 -27.93 0.44 31.23
C ASP A 420 -28.81 0.86 32.43
N LEU A 421 -29.82 0.03 32.72
CA LEU A 421 -30.80 0.22 33.79
C LEU A 421 -30.17 0.26 35.19
N ASN A 422 -28.88 -0.07 35.30
CA ASN A 422 -28.15 -0.07 36.57
C ASN A 422 -27.63 1.32 36.99
N ASN A 423 -27.62 2.32 36.11
CA ASN A 423 -27.19 3.69 36.47
C ASN A 423 -28.36 4.65 36.78
N MET A 424 -29.61 4.19 36.78
CA MET A 424 -30.78 5.00 37.12
C MET A 424 -31.27 4.85 38.57
N ILE A 425 -30.55 4.09 39.41
CA ILE A 425 -30.91 3.87 40.83
C ILE A 425 -29.75 4.21 41.78
N VAL A 426 -28.97 5.27 41.55
CA VAL A 426 -28.28 5.98 42.64
C VAL A 426 -28.07 7.44 42.21
N GLY A 427 -28.98 8.32 42.59
CA GLY A 427 -28.92 9.74 42.23
C GLY A 427 -29.82 10.60 43.10
N ASP A 428 -29.46 10.67 44.38
CA ASP A 428 -29.79 11.72 45.35
C ASP A 428 -31.20 12.34 45.32
N ALA A 429 -32.10 11.80 46.15
CA ALA A 429 -33.48 12.28 46.36
C ALA A 429 -33.59 13.69 47.00
N SER A 430 -32.47 14.37 47.25
CA SER A 430 -32.42 15.70 47.86
C SER A 430 -32.51 16.86 46.84
N ALA A 431 -32.26 16.60 45.55
CA ALA A 431 -32.24 17.63 44.51
C ALA A 431 -33.62 17.89 43.83
N TRP A 432 -34.63 17.05 44.09
CA TRP A 432 -35.96 17.17 43.47
C TRP A 432 -36.92 18.08 44.25
N SER A 433 -36.75 18.26 45.56
CA SER A 433 -37.64 19.08 46.39
C SER A 433 -37.43 20.60 46.21
N SER A 434 -36.23 21.03 45.81
CA SER A 434 -35.88 22.45 45.63
C SER A 434 -36.31 23.02 44.27
N ASN A 435 -36.45 22.18 43.24
CA ASN A 435 -36.83 22.62 41.89
C ASN A 435 -38.35 22.70 41.66
N ILE A 436 -39.15 21.90 42.39
CA ILE A 436 -40.62 21.98 42.33
C ILE A 436 -41.14 23.28 42.98
N ALA A 437 -40.52 23.73 44.07
CA ALA A 437 -40.86 25.00 44.72
C ALA A 437 -40.52 26.23 43.84
N ARG A 438 -39.53 26.11 42.95
CA ARG A 438 -39.13 27.19 42.02
C ARG A 438 -40.02 27.26 40.78
N ALA A 439 -40.54 26.12 40.30
CA ALA A 439 -41.42 26.05 39.14
C ALA A 439 -42.87 26.49 39.43
N GLN A 440 -43.38 26.29 40.66
CA GLN A 440 -44.72 26.74 41.05
C GLN A 440 -44.84 28.26 41.26
N GLY A 441 -43.73 28.98 41.45
CA GLY A 441 -43.72 30.45 41.56
C GLY A 441 -43.72 31.20 40.21
N SER A 442 -43.51 30.50 39.08
CA SER A 442 -43.37 31.13 37.76
C SER A 442 -44.60 30.98 36.85
N ILE A 443 -45.61 30.21 37.24
CA ILE A 443 -46.79 29.90 36.41
C ILE A 443 -47.96 30.90 36.61
N THR A 444 -47.87 31.88 37.52
CA THR A 444 -48.94 32.90 37.70
C THR A 444 -48.73 34.22 36.97
N LYS A 445 -47.72 34.36 36.10
CA LYS A 445 -47.59 35.56 35.24
C LYS A 445 -47.04 35.26 33.85
N LYS A 446 -47.94 34.86 32.95
CA LYS A 446 -48.12 35.42 31.60
C LYS A 446 -49.04 34.49 30.81
N GLY A 447 -50.21 35.02 30.46
CA GLY A 447 -51.19 34.34 29.63
C GLY A 447 -50.78 34.26 28.17
N GLU A 448 -51.45 33.31 27.50
CA GLU A 448 -51.77 33.25 26.08
C GLU A 448 -50.62 33.40 25.08
N LEU A 449 -50.18 32.28 24.50
CA LEU A 449 -49.76 32.21 23.10
C LEU A 449 -50.05 30.79 22.55
N GLY A 450 -50.57 30.73 21.32
CA GLY A 450 -51.28 29.57 20.77
C GLY A 450 -50.41 28.41 20.26
N LYS A 451 -51.11 27.27 20.06
CA LYS A 451 -50.62 26.00 19.51
C LYS A 451 -50.12 26.15 18.06
N THR A 452 -48.84 26.45 17.85
CA THR A 452 -48.17 26.19 16.55
C THR A 452 -46.65 25.98 16.62
N ASP A 453 -45.99 26.16 17.77
CA ASP A 453 -44.51 26.14 17.83
C ASP A 453 -43.87 24.89 18.49
N GLU A 454 -44.65 23.87 18.89
CA GLU A 454 -44.10 22.65 19.52
C GLU A 454 -43.41 21.68 18.55
N ILE A 455 -43.58 21.83 17.23
CA ILE A 455 -42.98 20.91 16.25
C ILE A 455 -41.55 21.35 15.83
N TYR A 456 -41.13 22.58 16.13
CA TYR A 456 -39.81 23.08 15.69
C TYR A 456 -38.67 22.87 16.71
N LEU A 457 -38.95 22.50 17.96
CA LEU A 457 -37.94 22.34 19.01
C LEU A 457 -37.41 20.92 19.22
N LEU A 458 -38.05 19.89 18.65
CA LEU A 458 -37.57 18.50 18.72
C LEU A 458 -36.57 18.12 17.60
N ARG A 459 -36.23 19.03 16.68
CA ARG A 459 -35.34 18.74 15.54
C ARG A 459 -33.89 19.20 15.69
N LYS A 460 -33.48 19.70 16.86
CA LYS A 460 -32.15 20.32 17.06
C LYS A 460 -31.19 19.64 18.05
N HIS A 461 -31.56 18.48 18.62
CA HIS A 461 -30.69 17.74 19.55
C HIS A 461 -30.41 16.30 19.06
N ASN A 462 -29.85 16.16 17.86
CA ASN A 462 -29.24 14.89 17.41
C ASN A 462 -28.06 15.12 16.45
N THR A 463 -27.18 16.05 16.81
CA THR A 463 -25.82 16.13 16.25
C THR A 463 -24.85 15.72 17.35
N PHE A 464 -24.44 14.46 17.34
CA PHE A 464 -23.26 14.02 18.07
C PHE A 464 -22.03 14.47 17.28
N GLU A 465 -21.35 15.50 17.77
CA GLU A 465 -19.97 15.80 17.40
C GLU A 465 -19.05 14.75 18.04
N TYR A 466 -18.33 14.00 17.22
CA TYR A 466 -17.19 13.20 17.68
C TYR A 466 -15.99 14.15 17.77
N SER A 467 -15.58 14.51 18.98
CA SER A 467 -14.30 15.18 19.24
C SER A 467 -13.19 14.13 19.34
N ASP A 468 -12.20 14.23 18.46
CA ASP A 468 -10.92 13.55 18.56
C ASP A 468 -10.17 13.98 19.84
N SER A 469 -9.74 13.01 20.63
CA SER A 469 -8.62 13.11 21.59
C SER A 469 -7.81 11.83 21.55
#